data_AF-A0A2H3GN38-F1
#
_entry.id   AF-A0A2H3GN38-F1
#
_cell.length_a   1.000
_cell.length_b   1.000
_cell.length_c   1.000
_cell.angle_alpha   90.00
_cell.angle_beta   90.00
_cell.angle_gamma   90.00
#
_symmetry.space_group_name_H-M   'P 1'
#
loop_
_entity.id
_entity.type
_entity.pdbx_description
1 polymer ?
#
loop_
_entity_poly.entity_id
_entity_poly.type
_entity_poly.pdbx_seq_one_letter_code
_entity_poly.pdbx_strand_id
1 'polypeptide(L)'
;MAGESAAQNRQSSSGAYNAPNDYAELGDITQQPIQRETPGETTKTTAQSARRAERYDSGTYDVPQDYSNLDETEPIPPLQELSPCPTQGQPRGHANFVRSDTAVEPEPIAQEAAQKKTSELLTSLYTHSYLVLFAILGVLARLGLTALTRYSGTPVIFNTIWANFSGSVVMGFLAEDRKLFRNEWGTPTYDEVIKRAKQKQKDEANGSGSSQQMDVDLDAAKRAHLATKKTIPLYIGLATGFCGSFTTFSSFIKDVFLALSNELKTPGWSESPTSRNGGYSFMAMLAVIITTVSLSLSGLFLGAHLAIGLERVTPSIPFSLSRRVLDPLGVLLGWGCWLGAVLLAIFPPHNAWRGQALFALVFGPLGCLLRFYLSLYLNGKMKTFPLGTFTANVFGTVILGMSWDLAHVPVGGVIGCQVLEGMEDGFCGCLTTISTWVAELSTLRRRSAWIYGTASVATALVLMIAVMGGLRWSDGYSKLLCTV
;
A
#
# COMPACT_ATOMS: atom_id res chain seq x y z
N MET A 1 19.93 -80.46 -8.96
CA MET A 1 20.80 -79.96 -7.86
C MET A 1 19.92 -79.06 -7.00
N ALA A 2 19.44 -79.56 -5.86
CA ALA A 2 19.95 -79.27 -4.50
C ALA A 2 19.56 -77.84 -4.05
N GLY A 3 18.97 -77.55 -2.88
CA GLY A 3 18.64 -78.29 -1.68
C GLY A 3 18.50 -77.26 -0.52
N GLU A 4 17.68 -77.58 0.50
CA GLU A 4 17.74 -77.11 1.90
C GLU A 4 17.55 -75.60 2.20
N SER A 5 17.14 -75.11 3.38
CA SER A 5 16.46 -75.58 4.60
C SER A 5 16.44 -74.37 5.57
N ALA A 6 15.37 -74.23 6.39
CA ALA A 6 15.31 -73.69 7.77
C ALA A 6 16.03 -72.36 8.18
N ALA A 7 15.64 -71.57 9.17
CA ALA A 7 14.46 -71.40 10.03
C ALA A 7 14.71 -70.14 10.91
N GLN A 8 13.61 -69.64 11.50
CA GLN A 8 13.48 -68.97 12.82
C GLN A 8 13.86 -67.50 13.09
N ASN A 9 12.78 -66.78 13.45
CA ASN A 9 12.55 -65.94 14.64
C ASN A 9 12.82 -64.41 14.64
N ARG A 10 11.69 -63.70 14.84
CA ARG A 10 11.42 -62.47 15.61
C ARG A 10 12.50 -61.39 15.67
N GLN A 11 12.16 -60.19 15.18
CA GLN A 11 12.00 -59.01 16.05
C GLN A 11 11.28 -57.85 15.34
N SER A 12 10.81 -56.95 16.21
CA SER A 12 9.92 -55.81 16.08
C SER A 12 10.34 -54.67 15.15
N SER A 13 9.42 -53.71 15.03
CA SER A 13 9.58 -52.27 14.75
C SER A 13 9.16 -51.81 13.35
N SER A 14 7.96 -51.23 13.33
CA SER A 14 7.58 -49.93 12.74
C SER A 14 8.30 -49.42 11.50
N GLY A 15 7.50 -49.04 10.50
CA GLY A 15 7.86 -47.91 9.64
C GLY A 15 7.23 -47.91 8.25
N ALA A 16 6.21 -47.06 8.09
CA ALA A 16 5.83 -46.33 6.87
C ALA A 16 5.30 -47.10 5.64
N TYR A 17 4.13 -46.73 5.13
CA TYR A 17 3.98 -45.81 3.98
C TYR A 17 2.50 -45.57 3.59
N ASN A 18 2.32 -44.47 2.85
CA ASN A 18 1.13 -43.71 2.46
C ASN A 18 -0.02 -44.41 1.69
N ALA A 19 -1.26 -43.93 2.01
CA ALA A 19 -2.41 -43.54 1.15
C ALA A 19 -3.12 -44.59 0.25
N PRO A 20 -4.33 -44.38 -0.32
CA PRO A 20 -5.37 -43.32 -0.16
C PRO A 20 -6.85 -43.85 -0.08
N ASN A 21 -7.81 -42.90 -0.03
CA ASN A 21 -9.21 -42.97 -0.49
C ASN A 21 -10.22 -43.89 0.25
N ASP A 22 -11.25 -43.32 0.88
CA ASP A 22 -12.54 -42.96 0.27
C ASP A 22 -13.65 -42.75 1.32
N TYR A 23 -14.64 -41.97 0.91
CA TYR A 23 -15.87 -41.63 1.62
C TYR A 23 -16.70 -42.85 2.03
N ALA A 24 -17.23 -42.85 3.25
CA ALA A 24 -18.47 -43.56 3.60
C ALA A 24 -19.10 -43.03 4.90
N GLU A 25 -20.34 -42.54 4.77
CA GLU A 25 -21.49 -42.78 5.66
C GLU A 25 -21.46 -42.21 7.09
N LEU A 26 -22.22 -41.14 7.42
CA LEU A 26 -23.65 -41.12 7.81
C LEU A 26 -24.05 -42.19 8.85
N GLY A 27 -24.49 -41.74 10.03
CA GLY A 27 -25.48 -42.46 10.83
C GLY A 27 -25.36 -42.32 12.35
N ASP A 28 -26.52 -42.27 13.01
CA ASP A 28 -26.83 -42.40 14.45
C ASP A 28 -26.44 -41.23 15.37
N ILE A 29 -27.33 -40.36 15.90
CA ILE A 29 -28.72 -40.49 16.42
C ILE A 29 -28.80 -41.69 17.37
N THR A 30 -28.75 -41.58 18.70
CA THR A 30 -29.73 -41.07 19.69
C THR A 30 -29.12 -41.46 21.06
N GLN A 31 -29.36 -40.88 22.23
CA GLN A 31 -30.62 -40.72 22.96
C GLN A 31 -30.24 -40.14 24.34
N GLN A 32 -30.92 -39.08 24.79
CA GLN A 32 -31.09 -38.79 26.23
C GLN A 32 -32.16 -39.75 26.80
N PRO A 33 -32.21 -39.99 28.12
CA PRO A 33 -33.21 -39.25 28.91
C PRO A 33 -32.89 -38.95 30.38
N ILE A 34 -33.37 -37.77 30.81
CA ILE A 34 -34.27 -37.47 31.95
C ILE A 34 -33.79 -37.62 33.42
N GLN A 35 -33.90 -36.45 34.07
CA GLN A 35 -33.99 -36.04 35.48
C GLN A 35 -34.57 -36.99 36.55
N ARG A 36 -34.04 -36.84 37.77
CA ARG A 36 -34.79 -36.92 39.05
C ARG A 36 -34.14 -36.04 40.13
N GLU A 37 -34.89 -35.10 40.69
CA GLU A 37 -34.57 -34.31 41.90
C GLU A 37 -35.00 -35.09 43.16
N THR A 38 -34.26 -35.10 44.28
CA THR A 38 -34.35 -34.21 45.48
C THR A 38 -33.65 -34.98 46.67
N PRO A 39 -33.54 -34.46 47.91
CA PRO A 39 -32.76 -33.30 48.35
C PRO A 39 -31.87 -33.57 49.61
N GLY A 40 -30.88 -32.70 49.85
CA GLY A 40 -30.40 -32.37 51.20
C GLY A 40 -29.09 -33.01 51.66
N GLU A 41 -28.02 -32.22 51.73
CA GLU A 41 -27.31 -31.98 53.00
C GLU A 41 -26.33 -30.80 52.88
N THR A 42 -26.41 -29.93 53.88
CA THR A 42 -25.59 -28.75 54.11
C THR A 42 -24.17 -29.11 54.52
N THR A 43 -23.14 -28.54 53.88
CA THR A 43 -21.96 -28.05 54.61
C THR A 43 -21.29 -26.88 53.89
N LYS A 44 -20.98 -25.87 54.69
CA LYS A 44 -20.49 -24.54 54.31
C LYS A 44 -19.00 -24.57 53.98
N THR A 45 -18.60 -23.87 52.91
CA THR A 45 -17.39 -23.02 52.91
C THR A 45 -17.37 -22.03 51.73
N THR A 46 -17.73 -20.79 52.04
CA THR A 46 -17.00 -19.54 51.78
C THR A 46 -16.40 -19.25 50.38
N ALA A 47 -16.98 -18.20 49.78
CA ALA A 47 -16.35 -17.18 48.93
C ALA A 47 -15.92 -17.57 47.50
N GLN A 48 -16.59 -17.00 46.50
CA GLN A 48 -16.06 -15.78 45.86
C GLN A 48 -17.06 -15.17 44.88
N SER A 49 -17.07 -13.83 44.92
CA SER A 49 -17.88 -12.91 44.14
C SER A 49 -17.78 -13.17 42.64
N ALA A 50 -18.95 -13.28 42.01
CA ALA A 50 -19.12 -13.34 40.56
C ALA A 50 -18.57 -12.05 39.92
N ARG A 51 -17.37 -12.12 39.32
CA ARG A 51 -16.97 -11.21 38.25
C ARG A 51 -17.40 -11.84 36.94
N ARG A 52 -18.44 -11.24 36.35
CA ARG A 52 -18.84 -11.38 34.95
C ARG A 52 -17.62 -11.05 34.09
N ALA A 53 -16.88 -12.07 33.68
CA ALA A 53 -15.83 -11.93 32.67
C ALA A 53 -16.53 -11.64 31.35
N GLU A 54 -16.46 -10.38 30.90
CA GLU A 54 -16.74 -10.05 29.51
C GLU A 54 -15.76 -10.87 28.65
N ARG A 55 -16.34 -11.78 27.87
CA ARG A 55 -15.65 -12.62 26.91
C ARG A 55 -15.09 -11.72 25.81
N TYR A 56 -13.88 -11.20 25.98
CA TYR A 56 -13.11 -10.60 24.90
C TYR A 56 -12.83 -11.70 23.88
N ASP A 57 -13.59 -11.69 22.77
CA ASP A 57 -13.30 -12.50 21.59
C ASP A 57 -12.01 -11.92 20.97
N SER A 58 -10.86 -12.44 21.40
CA SER A 58 -9.57 -12.21 20.76
C SER A 58 -9.58 -12.93 19.41
N GLY A 59 -10.34 -12.38 18.46
CA GLY A 59 -10.47 -12.89 17.10
C GLY A 59 -9.19 -12.64 16.31
N THR A 60 -8.17 -13.43 16.60
CA THR A 60 -6.94 -13.51 15.82
C THR A 60 -7.31 -13.90 14.39
N TYR A 61 -7.06 -12.98 13.45
CA TYR A 61 -7.12 -13.26 12.02
C TYR A 61 -5.86 -13.98 11.61
N ASP A 62 -6.00 -15.07 10.88
CA ASP A 62 -4.93 -15.54 10.01
C ASP A 62 -5.07 -14.89 8.64
N VAL A 63 -3.97 -14.28 8.23
CA VAL A 63 -3.87 -13.46 7.05
C VAL A 63 -3.39 -14.35 5.89
N PRO A 64 -3.98 -14.22 4.68
CA PRO A 64 -3.40 -14.82 3.49
C PRO A 64 -1.96 -14.31 3.30
N GLN A 65 -0.98 -15.20 3.09
CA GLN A 65 0.44 -14.83 2.92
C GLN A 65 0.73 -13.86 1.75
N ASP A 66 -0.28 -13.61 0.90
CA ASP A 66 -0.17 -12.93 -0.39
C ASP A 66 0.15 -11.42 -0.31
N TYR A 67 -0.32 -10.68 0.72
CA TYR A 67 -0.20 -9.20 0.77
C TYR A 67 1.14 -8.62 1.25
N SER A 68 2.15 -9.47 1.48
CA SER A 68 3.45 -9.04 2.03
C SER A 68 4.32 -8.22 1.06
N ASN A 69 4.03 -8.24 -0.24
CA ASN A 69 4.84 -7.63 -1.30
C ASN A 69 4.48 -6.17 -1.64
N LEU A 70 3.67 -5.49 -0.83
CA LEU A 70 3.26 -4.10 -1.07
C LEU A 70 4.30 -3.10 -0.53
N ASP A 71 5.26 -2.70 -1.38
CA ASP A 71 6.35 -1.75 -1.02
C ASP A 71 5.86 -0.35 -0.59
N GLU A 72 4.62 0.01 -0.93
CA GLU A 72 3.88 1.23 -0.54
C GLU A 72 3.78 1.46 0.98
N THR A 73 4.21 0.49 1.76
CA THR A 73 3.95 0.39 3.19
C THR A 73 5.23 0.25 4.03
N GLU A 74 6.39 0.36 3.40
CA GLU A 74 7.69 0.36 4.11
C GLU A 74 7.91 1.68 4.87
N PRO A 75 8.48 1.62 6.09
CA PRO A 75 8.79 2.82 6.86
C PRO A 75 9.87 3.65 6.17
N ILE A 76 9.73 4.96 6.25
CA ILE A 76 10.73 5.89 5.70
C ILE A 76 11.92 5.94 6.66
N PRO A 77 13.15 5.69 6.21
CA PRO A 77 14.31 5.77 7.08
C PRO A 77 14.53 7.20 7.60
N PRO A 78 14.94 7.39 8.87
CA PRO A 78 15.27 8.71 9.40
C PRO A 78 16.43 9.33 8.60
N LEU A 79 16.36 10.64 8.33
CA LEU A 79 17.40 11.40 7.58
C LEU A 79 18.83 11.24 8.13
N GLN A 80 18.98 10.80 9.39
CA GLN A 80 20.27 10.60 10.08
C GLN A 80 21.07 9.37 9.58
N GLU A 81 20.44 8.38 8.92
CA GLU A 81 21.15 7.17 8.43
C GLU A 81 21.80 7.33 7.03
N LEU A 82 21.76 8.53 6.45
CA LEU A 82 22.40 8.81 5.16
C LEU A 82 23.80 9.41 5.36
N SER A 83 24.75 8.61 5.87
CA SER A 83 26.19 8.95 5.84
C SER A 83 27.10 7.74 5.56
N PRO A 84 28.30 7.95 5.00
CA PRO A 84 29.01 6.94 4.22
C PRO A 84 29.75 5.90 5.08
N CYS A 85 29.81 4.69 4.54
CA CYS A 85 30.59 3.56 5.03
C CYS A 85 32.08 3.93 5.24
N PRO A 86 32.71 3.61 6.39
CA PRO A 86 34.15 3.58 6.49
C PRO A 86 34.70 2.31 5.83
N THR A 87 35.76 2.52 5.07
CA THR A 87 36.50 1.54 4.29
C THR A 87 37.07 0.41 5.14
N GLN A 88 36.96 -0.79 4.57
CA GLN A 88 37.67 -2.04 4.83
C GLN A 88 38.98 -1.91 5.63
N GLY A 89 39.02 -2.59 6.79
CA GLY A 89 40.25 -2.89 7.53
C GLY A 89 40.10 -4.26 8.21
N GLN A 90 40.65 -5.31 7.59
CA GLN A 90 40.88 -6.59 8.24
C GLN A 90 41.84 -6.40 9.43
N PRO A 91 41.62 -7.15 10.52
CA PRO A 91 42.74 -7.96 11.02
C PRO A 91 42.34 -9.43 11.16
N ARG A 92 43.21 -10.29 10.61
CA ARG A 92 43.29 -11.72 10.93
C ARG A 92 43.66 -11.87 12.41
N GLY A 93 42.95 -12.76 13.12
CA GLY A 93 43.34 -13.23 14.44
C GLY A 93 42.62 -14.53 14.76
N HIS A 94 43.31 -15.65 14.56
CA HIS A 94 42.90 -16.96 15.08
C HIS A 94 42.89 -16.92 16.61
N ALA A 95 41.79 -17.33 17.23
CA ALA A 95 41.81 -17.85 18.60
C ALA A 95 40.70 -18.89 18.76
N ASN A 96 41.13 -20.14 18.93
CA ASN A 96 40.31 -21.27 19.33
C ASN A 96 39.71 -20.99 20.71
N PHE A 97 38.40 -21.14 20.86
CA PHE A 97 37.81 -21.36 22.18
C PHE A 97 36.87 -22.56 22.16
N VAL A 98 37.11 -23.39 23.17
CA VAL A 98 36.64 -24.76 23.33
C VAL A 98 35.15 -24.78 23.68
N ARG A 99 34.44 -25.68 23.00
CA ARG A 99 33.06 -26.10 23.22
C ARG A 99 32.91 -26.70 24.63
N SER A 100 32.05 -26.11 25.44
CA SER A 100 31.45 -26.80 26.60
C SER A 100 29.95 -26.91 26.35
N ASP A 101 29.52 -28.13 26.06
CA ASP A 101 28.11 -28.51 25.95
C ASP A 101 27.49 -28.47 27.36
N THR A 102 26.40 -27.73 27.52
CA THR A 102 25.38 -28.05 28.53
C THR A 102 24.02 -27.65 27.95
N ALA A 103 23.29 -28.66 27.49
CA ALA A 103 21.97 -28.55 26.93
C ALA A 103 20.97 -28.14 28.01
N VAL A 104 20.20 -27.09 27.74
CA VAL A 104 18.89 -26.85 28.37
C VAL A 104 17.91 -26.75 27.21
N GLU A 105 17.24 -27.87 26.91
CA GLU A 105 16.07 -27.88 26.04
C GLU A 105 14.94 -27.11 26.72
N PRO A 106 14.34 -26.09 26.07
CA PRO A 106 13.04 -25.59 26.49
C PRO A 106 11.95 -26.57 26.01
N GLU A 107 11.16 -27.09 26.95
CA GLU A 107 9.97 -27.90 26.67
C GLU A 107 9.02 -27.19 25.68
N PRO A 108 8.43 -27.92 24.72
CA PRO A 108 7.45 -27.34 23.82
C PRO A 108 6.13 -27.12 24.57
N ILE A 109 5.78 -25.86 24.79
CA ILE A 109 4.44 -25.46 25.24
C ILE A 109 3.45 -25.85 24.14
N ALA A 110 2.72 -26.94 24.37
CA ALA A 110 1.54 -27.32 23.59
C ALA A 110 0.44 -26.26 23.81
N GLN A 111 0.40 -25.26 22.93
CA GLN A 111 -0.79 -24.44 22.72
C GLN A 111 -1.43 -24.86 21.40
N GLU A 112 -2.36 -25.82 21.49
CA GLU A 112 -3.46 -25.94 20.54
C GLU A 112 -4.30 -24.66 20.62
N ALA A 113 -3.84 -23.60 19.96
CA ALA A 113 -4.70 -22.48 19.61
C ALA A 113 -5.56 -22.94 18.43
N ALA A 114 -6.82 -23.28 18.70
CA ALA A 114 -7.82 -23.52 17.68
C ALA A 114 -7.92 -22.28 16.77
N GLN A 115 -7.20 -22.36 15.65
CA GLN A 115 -7.00 -21.31 14.67
C GLN A 115 -8.34 -21.08 13.94
N LYS A 116 -9.10 -20.07 14.39
CA LYS A 116 -10.40 -19.70 13.80
C LYS A 116 -10.13 -19.16 12.38
N LYS A 117 -10.29 -20.01 11.36
CA LYS A 117 -10.24 -19.62 9.94
C LYS A 117 -11.21 -18.47 9.67
N THR A 118 -10.71 -17.25 9.60
CA THR A 118 -11.44 -16.11 9.07
C THR A 118 -11.62 -16.30 7.57
N SER A 119 -12.79 -15.94 7.03
CA SER A 119 -13.07 -16.12 5.60
C SER A 119 -12.19 -15.17 4.79
N GLU A 120 -11.18 -15.71 4.10
CA GLU A 120 -10.27 -14.96 3.21
C GLU A 120 -11.04 -14.10 2.20
N LEU A 121 -12.21 -14.58 1.78
CA LEU A 121 -13.13 -13.88 0.88
C LEU A 121 -13.67 -12.57 1.47
N LEU A 122 -13.95 -12.53 2.77
CA LEU A 122 -14.48 -11.34 3.44
C LEU A 122 -13.41 -10.25 3.56
N THR A 123 -12.17 -10.64 3.90
CA THR A 123 -11.02 -9.73 3.91
C THR A 123 -10.76 -9.17 2.52
N SER A 124 -10.77 -10.04 1.51
CA SER A 124 -10.64 -9.62 0.12
C SER A 124 -11.75 -8.64 -0.27
N LEU A 125 -13.02 -8.93 0.04
CA LEU A 125 -14.14 -8.04 -0.24
C LEU A 125 -13.95 -6.65 0.38
N TYR A 126 -13.53 -6.58 1.64
CA TYR A 126 -13.29 -5.30 2.32
C TYR A 126 -12.12 -4.54 1.70
N THR A 127 -11.01 -5.21 1.40
CA THR A 127 -9.86 -4.58 0.74
C THR A 127 -10.26 -3.98 -0.61
N HIS A 128 -10.98 -4.73 -1.45
CA HIS A 128 -11.47 -4.22 -2.73
C HIS A 128 -12.43 -3.04 -2.56
N SER A 129 -13.34 -3.13 -1.58
CA SER A 129 -14.30 -2.06 -1.30
C SER A 129 -13.61 -0.76 -0.88
N TYR A 130 -12.62 -0.85 0.00
CA TYR A 130 -11.82 0.30 0.39
C TYR A 130 -10.96 0.82 -0.75
N LEU A 131 -10.32 -0.04 -1.55
CA LEU A 131 -9.57 0.38 -2.73
C LEU A 131 -10.45 1.17 -3.69
N VAL A 132 -11.66 0.69 -4.00
CA VAL A 132 -12.62 1.40 -4.85
C VAL A 132 -13.03 2.75 -4.25
N LEU A 133 -13.44 2.76 -2.97
CA LEU A 133 -13.88 3.97 -2.28
C LEU A 133 -12.79 5.04 -2.26
N PHE A 134 -11.59 4.65 -1.82
CA PHE A 134 -10.49 5.59 -1.67
C PHE A 134 -9.86 5.97 -3.01
N ALA A 135 -9.95 5.13 -4.05
CA ALA A 135 -9.60 5.54 -5.40
C ALA A 135 -10.51 6.67 -5.90
N ILE A 136 -11.83 6.54 -5.71
CA ILE A 136 -12.80 7.60 -6.04
C ILE A 136 -12.48 8.90 -5.29
N LEU A 137 -12.24 8.82 -3.98
CA LEU A 137 -11.86 9.99 -3.18
C LEU A 137 -10.52 10.60 -3.62
N GLY A 138 -9.54 9.77 -3.99
CA GLY A 138 -8.26 10.23 -4.51
C GLY A 138 -8.38 10.96 -5.83
N VAL A 139 -9.18 10.44 -6.77
CA VAL A 139 -9.48 11.10 -8.06
C VAL A 139 -10.16 12.45 -7.82
N LEU A 140 -11.18 12.49 -6.97
CA LEU A 140 -11.88 13.74 -6.64
C LEU A 140 -10.94 14.77 -6.00
N ALA A 141 -10.08 14.33 -5.07
CA ALA A 141 -9.09 15.20 -4.44
C ALA A 141 -8.09 15.75 -5.47
N ARG A 142 -7.61 14.89 -6.40
CA ARG A 142 -6.70 15.30 -7.49
C ARG A 142 -7.35 16.34 -8.39
N LEU A 143 -8.51 16.02 -8.96
CA LEU A 143 -9.24 16.89 -9.88
C LEU A 143 -9.61 18.23 -9.20
N GLY A 144 -10.11 18.17 -7.97
CA GLY A 144 -10.45 19.35 -7.18
C GLY A 144 -9.23 20.23 -6.92
N LEU A 145 -8.11 19.67 -6.48
CA LEU A 145 -6.90 20.43 -6.19
C LEU A 145 -6.25 21.01 -7.45
N THR A 146 -6.25 20.26 -8.55
CA THR A 146 -5.80 20.74 -9.87
C THR A 146 -6.68 21.88 -10.38
N ALA A 147 -7.99 21.82 -10.15
CA ALA A 147 -8.92 22.90 -10.50
C ALA A 147 -8.68 24.16 -9.64
N LEU A 148 -8.53 24.01 -8.32
CA LEU A 148 -8.30 25.13 -7.39
C LEU A 148 -6.99 25.87 -7.65
N THR A 149 -5.98 25.16 -8.16
CA THR A 149 -4.66 25.72 -8.43
C THR A 149 -4.52 26.21 -9.88
N ARG A 150 -5.58 26.10 -10.68
CA ARG A 150 -5.65 26.63 -12.04
C ARG A 150 -6.28 28.01 -12.07
N TYR A 151 -5.44 29.03 -11.88
CA TYR A 151 -5.83 30.43 -12.00
C TYR A 151 -4.81 31.23 -12.82
N SER A 152 -5.24 32.39 -13.32
CA SER A 152 -4.39 33.27 -14.13
C SER A 152 -3.19 33.76 -13.31
N GLY A 153 -1.98 33.61 -13.86
CA GLY A 153 -0.74 34.01 -13.17
C GLY A 153 -0.32 33.06 -12.05
N THR A 154 -0.77 31.80 -12.07
CA THR A 154 -0.27 30.78 -11.14
C THR A 154 1.27 30.70 -11.17
N PRO A 155 1.95 30.66 -10.01
CA PRO A 155 3.41 30.63 -9.94
C PRO A 155 4.00 29.32 -10.46
N VAL A 156 3.21 28.23 -10.46
CA VAL A 156 3.61 26.94 -11.03
C VAL A 156 2.58 26.54 -12.07
N ILE A 157 3.03 26.40 -13.32
CA ILE A 157 2.14 26.18 -14.48
C ILE A 157 1.56 24.76 -14.52
N PHE A 158 2.34 23.76 -14.11
CA PHE A 158 1.93 22.35 -14.07
C PHE A 158 1.25 22.03 -12.72
N ASN A 159 -0.06 22.25 -12.68
CA ASN A 159 -0.85 22.21 -11.44
C ASN A 159 -0.94 20.82 -10.77
N THR A 160 -0.64 19.75 -11.51
CA THR A 160 -0.58 18.37 -11.01
C THR A 160 0.41 18.22 -9.84
N ILE A 161 1.38 19.13 -9.74
CA ILE A 161 2.37 19.18 -8.65
C ILE A 161 1.74 19.22 -7.26
N TRP A 162 0.61 19.92 -7.10
CA TRP A 162 -0.05 20.07 -5.81
C TRP A 162 -0.65 18.75 -5.33
N ALA A 163 -1.24 17.98 -6.24
CA ALA A 163 -1.77 16.66 -5.95
C ALA A 163 -0.64 15.67 -5.64
N ASN A 164 0.45 15.71 -6.40
CA ASN A 164 1.63 14.88 -6.18
C ASN A 164 2.32 15.15 -4.83
N PHE A 165 2.48 16.43 -4.49
CA PHE A 165 2.99 16.86 -3.18
C PHE A 165 2.08 16.41 -2.05
N SER A 166 0.79 16.74 -2.12
CA SER A 166 -0.18 16.48 -1.06
C SER A 166 -0.40 14.98 -0.82
N GLY A 167 -0.51 14.18 -1.89
CA GLY A 167 -0.61 12.73 -1.77
C GLY A 167 0.66 12.11 -1.19
N SER A 168 1.83 12.65 -1.49
CA SER A 168 3.10 12.22 -0.85
C SER A 168 3.15 12.60 0.64
N VAL A 169 2.63 13.77 1.04
CA VAL A 169 2.48 14.14 2.47
C VAL A 169 1.57 13.14 3.20
N VAL A 170 0.41 12.81 2.63
CA VAL A 170 -0.50 11.84 3.25
C VAL A 170 0.15 10.46 3.30
N MET A 171 0.84 10.03 2.24
CA MET A 171 1.58 8.76 2.23
C MET A 171 2.67 8.71 3.31
N GLY A 172 3.46 9.78 3.46
CA GLY A 172 4.51 9.85 4.47
C GLY A 172 3.96 9.85 5.90
N PHE A 173 2.84 10.56 6.12
CA PHE A 173 2.13 10.52 7.40
C PHE A 173 1.63 9.10 7.70
N LEU A 174 0.98 8.46 6.73
CA LEU A 174 0.46 7.11 6.87
C LEU A 174 1.57 6.09 7.06
N ALA A 175 2.74 6.23 6.43
CA ALA A 175 3.86 5.32 6.59
C ALA A 175 4.42 5.38 8.03
N GLU A 176 4.65 6.58 8.56
CA GLU A 176 5.28 6.76 9.88
C GLU A 176 4.31 6.63 11.06
N ASP A 177 3.01 6.91 10.87
CA ASP A 177 2.04 6.91 11.99
C ASP A 177 1.94 5.54 12.69
N ARG A 178 1.95 5.57 14.03
CA ARG A 178 1.89 4.36 14.88
C ARG A 178 0.64 4.27 15.74
N LYS A 179 -0.22 5.29 15.73
CA LYS A 179 -1.35 5.38 16.68
C LYS A 179 -2.72 5.19 16.05
N LEU A 180 -2.89 5.57 14.79
CA LEU A 180 -4.16 5.50 14.08
C LEU A 180 -4.72 4.08 14.09
N PHE A 181 -3.85 3.09 13.85
CA PHE A 181 -4.19 1.66 13.82
C PHE A 181 -3.83 0.88 15.09
N ARG A 182 -3.55 1.58 16.21
CA ARG A 182 -3.05 0.98 17.46
C ARG A 182 -3.91 -0.16 17.99
N ASN A 183 -5.22 -0.01 17.90
CA ASN A 183 -6.15 -0.94 18.54
C ASN A 183 -6.65 -2.03 17.58
N GLU A 184 -6.32 -1.96 16.28
CA GLU A 184 -6.87 -2.88 15.29
C GLU A 184 -6.28 -4.29 15.37
N TRP A 185 -5.09 -4.48 15.96
CA TRP A 185 -4.60 -5.82 16.29
C TRP A 185 -3.87 -5.84 17.63
N GLY A 186 -4.39 -6.67 18.54
CA GLY A 186 -3.86 -6.89 19.88
C GLY A 186 -2.51 -7.60 19.90
N THR A 187 -1.44 -6.88 19.58
CA THR A 187 -0.13 -7.16 20.16
C THR A 187 0.11 -6.15 21.28
N PRO A 188 -0.37 -6.41 22.51
CA PRO A 188 0.07 -5.64 23.68
C PRO A 188 1.60 -5.64 23.82
N THR A 189 2.28 -6.56 23.14
CA THR A 189 3.74 -6.72 23.04
C THR A 189 4.48 -5.45 22.64
N TYR A 190 4.05 -4.64 21.65
CA TYR A 190 4.84 -3.47 21.23
C TYR A 190 4.85 -2.35 22.27
N ASP A 191 3.68 -1.97 22.78
CA ASP A 191 3.57 -0.97 23.84
C ASP A 191 4.12 -1.50 25.17
N GLU A 192 4.02 -2.80 25.45
CA GLU A 192 4.71 -3.41 26.58
C GLU A 192 6.23 -3.38 26.42
N VAL A 193 6.77 -3.64 25.23
CA VAL A 193 8.21 -3.55 24.94
C VAL A 193 8.68 -2.09 25.04
N ILE A 194 7.91 -1.11 24.54
CA ILE A 194 8.20 0.32 24.73
C ILE A 194 8.09 0.73 26.20
N LYS A 195 7.06 0.28 26.93
CA LYS A 195 6.90 0.58 28.35
C LYS A 195 8.04 -0.05 29.15
N ARG A 196 8.39 -1.31 28.88
CA ARG A 196 9.55 -2.00 29.46
C ARG A 196 10.86 -1.29 29.11
N ALA A 197 11.02 -0.80 27.89
CA ALA A 197 12.19 0.00 27.49
C ALA A 197 12.25 1.35 28.22
N LYS A 198 11.12 2.05 28.36
CA LYS A 198 11.03 3.32 29.13
C LYS A 198 11.22 3.12 30.63
N GLN A 199 10.78 1.98 31.17
CA GLN A 199 10.89 1.62 32.57
C GLN A 199 12.32 1.18 32.89
N LYS A 200 12.94 0.36 32.03
CA LYS A 200 14.36 0.01 32.13
C LYS A 200 15.30 1.18 31.85
N GLN A 201 14.98 2.13 30.97
CA GLN A 201 15.77 3.37 30.84
C GLN A 201 15.74 4.22 32.12
N LYS A 202 14.63 4.21 32.85
CA LYS A 202 14.55 4.82 34.19
C LYS A 202 15.39 4.05 35.21
N ASP A 203 15.50 2.73 35.07
CA ASP A 203 16.26 1.87 35.97
C ASP A 203 17.78 1.84 35.64
N GLU A 204 18.17 1.97 34.37
CA GLU A 204 19.56 2.03 33.87
C GLU A 204 20.28 3.33 34.24
N ALA A 205 19.55 4.39 34.60
CA ALA A 205 20.10 5.56 35.27
C ALA A 205 20.77 5.23 36.63
N ASN A 206 20.55 4.02 37.17
CA ASN A 206 21.13 3.51 38.42
C ASN A 206 22.03 2.27 38.27
N GLY A 207 22.44 1.85 37.06
CA GLY A 207 23.55 0.92 36.86
C GLY A 207 23.29 -0.34 36.02
N SER A 208 24.20 -0.54 35.07
CA SER A 208 24.51 -1.70 34.21
C SER A 208 23.35 -2.55 33.64
N GLY A 209 23.09 -2.41 32.33
CA GLY A 209 22.27 -3.33 31.54
C GLY A 209 22.52 -3.16 30.03
N SER A 210 22.45 -4.26 29.28
CA SER A 210 22.78 -4.41 27.85
C SER A 210 21.88 -3.56 26.93
N SER A 211 22.37 -2.39 26.50
CA SER A 211 21.68 -1.51 25.54
C SER A 211 21.45 -2.17 24.17
N GLN A 212 22.39 -2.99 23.71
CA GLN A 212 22.33 -3.64 22.39
C GLN A 212 21.19 -4.66 22.26
N GLN A 213 20.90 -5.46 23.28
CA GLN A 213 19.81 -6.45 23.21
C GLN A 213 18.44 -5.76 23.17
N MET A 214 18.30 -4.63 23.86
CA MET A 214 17.05 -3.86 23.93
C MET A 214 16.74 -3.13 22.62
N ASP A 215 17.75 -2.55 21.96
CA ASP A 215 17.58 -1.93 20.64
C ASP A 215 17.15 -2.96 19.59
N VAL A 216 17.71 -4.18 19.65
CA VAL A 216 17.34 -5.29 18.76
C VAL A 216 15.89 -5.75 18.97
N ASP A 217 15.44 -5.90 20.23
CA ASP A 217 14.05 -6.28 20.54
C ASP A 217 13.04 -5.19 20.15
N LEU A 218 13.40 -3.91 20.36
CA LEU A 218 12.57 -2.77 19.96
C LEU A 218 12.41 -2.71 18.43
N ASP A 219 13.49 -2.92 17.68
CA ASP A 219 13.46 -2.90 16.22
C ASP A 219 12.79 -4.14 15.62
N ALA A 220 12.87 -5.29 16.27
CA ALA A 220 12.08 -6.46 15.89
C ALA A 220 10.57 -6.21 16.12
N ALA A 221 10.20 -5.61 17.25
CA ALA A 221 8.82 -5.29 17.56
C ALA A 221 8.24 -4.21 16.62
N LYS A 222 9.05 -3.18 16.26
CA LYS A 222 8.68 -2.19 15.23
C LYS A 222 8.39 -2.87 13.89
N ARG A 223 9.28 -3.76 13.44
CA ARG A 223 9.12 -4.49 12.17
C ARG A 223 7.88 -5.38 12.16
N ALA A 224 7.57 -6.06 13.26
CA ALA A 224 6.37 -6.88 13.39
C ALA A 224 5.08 -6.04 13.35
N HIS A 225 5.05 -4.90 14.07
CA HIS A 225 3.92 -3.98 14.03
C HIS A 225 3.71 -3.40 12.62
N LEU A 226 4.79 -2.99 11.96
CA LEU A 226 4.75 -2.50 10.59
C LEU A 226 4.23 -3.56 9.63
N ALA A 227 4.75 -4.78 9.68
CA ALA A 227 4.29 -5.90 8.84
C ALA A 227 2.79 -6.19 9.01
N THR A 228 2.27 -6.06 10.23
CA THR A 228 0.85 -6.25 10.53
C THR A 228 -0.01 -5.10 9.99
N LYS A 229 0.49 -3.86 10.05
CA LYS A 229 -0.20 -2.69 9.49
C LYS A 229 -0.43 -2.81 7.98
N LYS A 230 0.50 -3.46 7.26
CA LYS A 230 0.42 -3.67 5.79
C LYS A 230 -0.78 -4.51 5.35
N THR A 231 -1.39 -5.26 6.26
CA THR A 231 -2.46 -6.22 5.93
C THR A 231 -3.85 -5.70 6.28
N ILE A 232 -3.94 -4.48 6.81
CA ILE A 232 -5.20 -3.85 7.22
C ILE A 232 -5.92 -3.30 5.97
N PRO A 233 -7.16 -3.76 5.66
CA PRO A 233 -7.90 -3.30 4.47
C PRO A 233 -8.07 -1.78 4.40
N LEU A 234 -8.34 -1.13 5.53
CA LEU A 234 -8.48 0.33 5.61
C LEU A 234 -7.15 1.04 5.31
N TYR A 235 -6.03 0.52 5.82
CA TYR A 235 -4.70 1.08 5.53
C TYR A 235 -4.34 0.91 4.06
N ILE A 236 -4.58 -0.27 3.48
CA ILE A 236 -4.39 -0.52 2.04
C ILE A 236 -5.27 0.45 1.23
N GLY A 237 -6.52 0.64 1.63
CA GLY A 237 -7.41 1.64 1.04
C GLY A 237 -6.84 3.07 1.08
N LEU A 238 -6.31 3.50 2.21
CA LEU A 238 -5.76 4.85 2.36
C LEU A 238 -4.42 5.04 1.62
N ALA A 239 -3.47 4.13 1.80
CA ALA A 239 -2.15 4.22 1.18
C ALA A 239 -2.23 3.90 -0.32
N THR A 240 -2.67 2.70 -0.67
CA THR A 240 -2.77 2.26 -2.07
C THR A 240 -3.92 2.96 -2.77
N GLY A 241 -5.13 2.96 -2.21
CA GLY A 241 -6.29 3.54 -2.86
C GLY A 241 -6.21 5.06 -2.99
N PHE A 242 -6.20 5.77 -1.85
CA PHE A 242 -6.29 7.24 -1.81
C PHE A 242 -4.99 7.91 -2.25
N CYS A 243 -3.85 7.70 -1.57
CA CYS A 243 -2.60 8.37 -1.95
C CYS A 243 -2.17 8.01 -3.37
N GLY A 244 -2.28 6.72 -3.72
CA GLY A 244 -1.99 6.23 -5.06
C GLY A 244 -2.84 6.88 -6.14
N SER A 245 -4.15 7.07 -5.91
CA SER A 245 -5.06 7.72 -6.86
C SER A 245 -5.10 9.24 -6.78
N PHE A 246 -4.60 9.84 -5.70
CA PHE A 246 -4.46 11.28 -5.55
C PHE A 246 -3.23 11.79 -6.30
N THR A 247 -2.15 11.02 -6.29
CA THR A 247 -0.95 11.30 -7.10
C THR A 247 -1.09 10.71 -8.52
N THR A 248 -0.26 11.15 -9.47
CA THR A 248 -0.23 10.60 -10.83
C THR A 248 1.15 10.78 -11.46
N PHE A 249 1.76 9.66 -11.86
CA PHE A 249 3.05 9.68 -12.56
C PHE A 249 2.88 9.94 -14.06
N SER A 250 1.82 9.39 -14.67
CA SER A 250 1.55 9.60 -16.10
C SER A 250 1.32 11.06 -16.46
N SER A 251 0.57 11.80 -15.64
CA SER A 251 0.33 13.23 -15.87
C SER A 251 1.60 14.06 -15.65
N PHE A 252 2.44 13.67 -14.68
CA PHE A 252 3.76 14.25 -14.50
C PHE A 252 4.62 14.10 -15.77
N ILE A 253 4.70 12.90 -16.35
CA ILE A 253 5.47 12.69 -17.59
C ILE A 253 4.86 13.42 -18.78
N LYS A 254 3.52 13.52 -18.85
CA LYS A 254 2.84 14.40 -19.83
C LYS A 254 3.31 15.84 -19.67
N ASP A 255 3.32 16.40 -18.46
CA ASP A 255 3.77 17.77 -18.21
C ASP A 255 5.25 17.98 -18.59
N VAL A 256 6.10 16.96 -18.35
CA VAL A 256 7.51 16.97 -18.80
C VAL A 256 7.60 17.02 -20.33
N PHE A 257 6.82 16.21 -21.05
CA PHE A 257 6.77 16.23 -22.51
C PHE A 257 6.22 17.55 -23.06
N LEU A 258 5.15 18.09 -22.47
CA LEU A 258 4.56 19.37 -22.88
C LEU A 258 5.54 20.52 -22.63
N ALA A 259 6.34 20.48 -21.55
CA ALA A 259 7.43 21.41 -21.36
C ALA A 259 8.53 21.21 -22.43
N LEU A 260 8.96 19.98 -22.70
CA LEU A 260 9.98 19.72 -23.73
C LEU A 260 9.54 20.19 -25.13
N SER A 261 8.28 20.02 -25.49
CA SER A 261 7.72 20.36 -26.80
C SER A 261 7.22 21.80 -26.93
N ASN A 262 7.39 22.63 -25.88
CA ASN A 262 6.86 24.00 -25.79
C ASN A 262 5.33 24.08 -25.99
N GLU A 263 4.59 23.18 -25.36
CA GLU A 263 3.11 23.10 -25.39
C GLU A 263 2.46 23.32 -24.02
N LEU A 264 3.26 23.54 -22.97
CA LEU A 264 2.75 23.80 -21.63
C LEU A 264 2.11 25.20 -21.56
N LYS A 265 0.78 25.25 -21.59
CA LYS A 265 0.00 26.50 -21.60
C LYS A 265 -0.13 27.11 -20.20
N THR A 266 0.15 28.40 -20.09
CA THR A 266 -0.07 29.18 -18.86
C THR A 266 -1.55 29.54 -18.74
N PRO A 267 -2.24 29.16 -17.65
CA PRO A 267 -3.63 29.53 -17.45
C PRO A 267 -3.82 31.06 -17.49
N GLY A 268 -4.88 31.51 -18.19
CA GLY A 268 -5.25 32.93 -18.27
C GLY A 268 -4.44 33.78 -19.26
N TRP A 269 -3.48 33.18 -19.99
CA TRP A 269 -2.64 33.86 -20.96
C TRP A 269 -2.87 33.28 -22.36
N SER A 270 -3.65 33.99 -23.18
CA SER A 270 -4.04 33.56 -24.53
C SER A 270 -2.88 33.43 -25.51
N GLU A 271 -1.79 34.18 -25.28
CA GLU A 271 -0.57 34.15 -26.10
C GLU A 271 0.45 33.11 -25.63
N SER A 272 0.11 32.27 -24.64
CA SER A 272 0.99 31.21 -24.16
C SER A 272 0.77 29.88 -24.91
N PRO A 273 1.82 29.07 -25.11
CA PRO A 273 3.23 29.36 -24.79
C PRO A 273 3.89 30.29 -25.82
N THR A 274 4.74 31.21 -25.35
CA THR A 274 5.58 32.00 -26.25
C THR A 274 6.61 31.11 -26.94
N SER A 275 6.95 31.42 -28.20
CA SER A 275 7.97 30.68 -28.93
C SER A 275 9.31 30.76 -28.19
N ARG A 276 9.94 29.62 -27.94
CA ARG A 276 11.24 29.52 -27.29
C ARG A 276 12.15 28.55 -28.02
N ASN A 277 13.46 28.78 -27.93
CA ASN A 277 14.45 27.90 -28.52
C ASN A 277 14.54 26.55 -27.78
N GLY A 278 15.21 25.58 -28.40
CA GLY A 278 15.35 24.23 -27.84
C GLY A 278 16.07 24.18 -26.48
N GLY A 279 17.01 25.09 -26.23
CA GLY A 279 17.71 25.19 -24.93
C GLY A 279 16.77 25.56 -23.79
N TYR A 280 15.88 26.53 -24.00
CA TYR A 280 14.87 26.90 -23.01
C TYR A 280 13.82 25.81 -22.81
N SER A 281 13.44 25.08 -23.86
CA SER A 281 12.55 23.92 -23.73
C SER A 281 13.19 22.78 -22.92
N PHE A 282 14.48 22.51 -23.12
CA PHE A 282 15.23 21.56 -22.31
C PHE A 282 15.29 21.97 -20.83
N MET A 283 15.58 23.26 -20.56
CA MET A 283 15.57 23.78 -19.19
C MET A 283 14.19 23.69 -18.54
N ALA A 284 13.11 23.94 -19.30
CA ALA A 284 11.75 23.78 -18.79
C ALA A 284 11.41 22.32 -18.48
N MET A 285 11.80 21.38 -19.34
CA MET A 285 11.67 19.94 -19.09
C MET A 285 12.38 19.55 -17.78
N LEU A 286 13.63 19.97 -17.60
CA LEU A 286 14.39 19.71 -16.38
C LEU A 286 13.72 20.35 -15.15
N ALA A 287 13.19 21.56 -15.27
CA ALA A 287 12.49 22.23 -14.18
C ALA A 287 11.28 21.42 -13.71
N VAL A 288 10.44 20.91 -14.62
CA VAL A 288 9.28 20.07 -14.27
C VAL A 288 9.74 18.79 -13.54
N ILE A 289 10.79 18.13 -14.03
CA ILE A 289 11.35 16.92 -13.41
C ILE A 289 11.87 17.22 -12.00
N ILE A 290 12.78 18.19 -11.87
CA ILE A 290 13.43 18.52 -10.61
C ILE A 290 12.41 18.97 -9.58
N THR A 291 11.50 19.88 -9.95
CA THR A 291 10.47 20.39 -9.04
C THR A 291 9.53 19.28 -8.59
N THR A 292 9.06 18.42 -9.50
CA THR A 292 8.11 17.34 -9.13
C THR A 292 8.74 16.30 -8.22
N VAL A 293 9.94 15.84 -8.55
CA VAL A 293 10.64 14.84 -7.74
C VAL A 293 11.00 15.41 -6.38
N SER A 294 11.57 16.63 -6.34
CA SER A 294 12.02 17.25 -5.09
C SER A 294 10.85 17.55 -4.16
N LEU A 295 9.77 18.16 -4.66
CA LEU A 295 8.60 18.46 -3.85
C LEU A 295 7.90 17.18 -3.37
N SER A 296 7.77 16.15 -4.20
CA SER A 296 7.11 14.90 -3.79
C SER A 296 7.91 14.18 -2.69
N LEU A 297 9.24 14.10 -2.81
CA LEU A 297 10.11 13.57 -1.75
C LEU A 297 10.05 14.43 -0.48
N SER A 298 10.06 15.76 -0.62
CA SER A 298 9.96 16.67 0.53
C SER A 298 8.61 16.54 1.22
N GLY A 299 7.53 16.37 0.47
CA GLY A 299 6.18 16.10 0.96
C GLY A 299 6.14 14.79 1.75
N LEU A 300 6.75 13.72 1.22
CA LEU A 300 6.87 12.44 1.92
C LEU A 300 7.52 12.60 3.32
N PHE A 301 8.68 13.25 3.40
CA PHE A 301 9.35 13.47 4.68
C PHE A 301 8.57 14.43 5.60
N LEU A 302 7.94 15.47 5.05
CA LEU A 302 7.06 16.36 5.79
C LEU A 302 5.90 15.59 6.43
N GLY A 303 5.29 14.67 5.69
CA GLY A 303 4.25 13.77 6.20
C GLY A 303 4.74 12.93 7.37
N ALA A 304 5.91 12.32 7.24
CA ALA A 304 6.51 11.52 8.32
C ALA A 304 6.79 12.37 9.58
N HIS A 305 7.35 13.56 9.42
CA HIS A 305 7.56 14.50 10.53
C HIS A 305 6.24 14.94 11.17
N LEU A 306 5.20 15.14 10.36
CA LEU A 306 3.87 15.50 10.84
C LEU A 306 3.27 14.37 11.69
N ALA A 307 3.44 13.10 11.29
CA ALA A 307 2.99 11.95 12.07
C ALA A 307 3.67 11.88 13.45
N ILE A 308 4.99 12.13 13.50
CA ILE A 308 5.74 12.19 14.77
C ILE A 308 5.28 13.37 15.63
N GLY A 309 5.08 14.54 15.01
CA GLY A 309 4.65 15.75 15.72
C GLY A 309 3.24 15.65 16.29
N LEU A 310 2.30 15.04 15.55
CA LEU A 310 0.92 14.85 15.98
C LEU A 310 0.69 13.60 16.82
N GLU A 311 1.74 12.82 17.14
CA GLU A 311 1.61 11.57 17.90
C GLU A 311 0.81 11.75 19.21
N ARG A 312 0.84 12.92 19.85
CA ARG A 312 0.06 13.17 21.07
C ARG A 312 -1.43 13.41 20.84
N VAL A 313 -1.81 13.85 19.64
CA VAL A 313 -3.17 14.28 19.28
C VAL A 313 -3.89 13.24 18.43
N THR A 314 -3.17 12.41 17.67
CA THR A 314 -3.77 11.42 16.77
C THR A 314 -4.63 10.41 17.54
N PRO A 315 -5.95 10.34 17.27
CA PRO A 315 -6.83 9.37 17.90
C PRO A 315 -6.55 7.96 17.35
N SER A 316 -6.72 6.94 18.19
CA SER A 316 -6.67 5.54 17.77
C SER A 316 -8.05 5.08 17.31
N ILE A 317 -8.16 4.48 16.13
CA ILE A 317 -9.40 3.89 15.63
C ILE A 317 -9.65 2.59 16.44
N PRO A 318 -10.78 2.47 17.15
CA PRO A 318 -11.09 1.24 17.90
C PRO A 318 -11.52 0.12 16.95
N PHE A 319 -11.02 -1.09 17.20
CA PHE A 319 -11.28 -2.29 16.39
C PHE A 319 -12.77 -2.59 16.16
N SER A 320 -13.60 -2.39 17.20
CA SER A 320 -15.05 -2.61 17.11
C SER A 320 -15.73 -1.64 16.15
N LEU A 321 -15.25 -0.39 16.07
CA LEU A 321 -15.75 0.60 15.12
C LEU A 321 -15.36 0.22 13.70
N SER A 322 -14.11 -0.19 13.50
CA SER A 322 -13.59 -0.62 12.20
C SER A 322 -14.43 -1.77 11.63
N ARG A 323 -14.60 -2.86 12.37
CA ARG A 323 -15.34 -4.03 11.88
C ARG A 323 -16.85 -3.89 11.82
N ARG A 324 -17.46 -3.22 12.80
CA ARG A 324 -18.92 -3.19 12.93
C ARG A 324 -19.54 -2.06 12.11
N VAL A 325 -18.78 -1.01 11.84
CA VAL A 325 -19.27 0.20 11.18
C VAL A 325 -18.49 0.48 9.91
N LEU A 326 -17.16 0.63 9.97
CA LEU A 326 -16.39 1.05 8.80
C LEU A 326 -16.38 -0.01 7.70
N ASP A 327 -16.19 -1.30 7.99
CA ASP A 327 -16.11 -2.34 6.95
C ASP A 327 -17.44 -2.49 6.17
N PRO A 328 -18.61 -2.66 6.82
CA PRO A 328 -19.88 -2.72 6.09
C PRO A 328 -20.20 -1.41 5.35
N LEU A 329 -19.87 -0.26 5.95
CA LEU A 329 -20.05 1.04 5.33
C LEU A 329 -19.13 1.20 4.12
N GLY A 330 -17.89 0.71 4.19
CA GLY A 330 -16.91 0.71 3.10
C GLY A 330 -17.38 -0.09 1.90
N VAL A 331 -18.01 -1.26 2.12
CA VAL A 331 -18.67 -2.04 1.06
C VAL A 331 -19.80 -1.23 0.41
N LEU A 332 -20.72 -0.71 1.23
CA LEU A 332 -21.86 0.05 0.73
C LEU A 332 -21.42 1.30 -0.05
N LEU A 333 -20.50 2.09 0.52
CA LEU A 333 -20.03 3.34 -0.07
C LEU A 333 -19.12 3.09 -1.28
N GLY A 334 -18.19 2.14 -1.23
CA GLY A 334 -17.28 1.87 -2.33
C GLY A 334 -18.03 1.43 -3.59
N TRP A 335 -18.78 0.33 -3.50
CA TRP A 335 -19.54 -0.21 -4.62
C TRP A 335 -20.73 0.67 -4.99
N GLY A 336 -21.41 1.25 -4.00
CA GLY A 336 -22.54 2.16 -4.22
C GLY A 336 -22.13 3.44 -4.94
N CYS A 337 -21.04 4.09 -4.53
CA CYS A 337 -20.51 5.28 -5.23
C CYS A 337 -20.00 4.93 -6.63
N TRP A 338 -19.36 3.77 -6.81
CA TRP A 338 -18.88 3.38 -8.14
C TRP A 338 -20.04 3.08 -9.10
N LEU A 339 -21.06 2.33 -8.66
CA LEU A 339 -22.29 2.13 -9.41
C LEU A 339 -23.00 3.46 -9.69
N GLY A 340 -23.07 4.34 -8.69
CA GLY A 340 -23.61 5.69 -8.84
C GLY A 340 -22.87 6.50 -9.91
N ALA A 341 -21.54 6.46 -9.95
CA ALA A 341 -20.74 7.10 -10.97
C ALA A 341 -21.03 6.55 -12.37
N VAL A 342 -21.19 5.23 -12.51
CA VAL A 342 -21.58 4.59 -13.79
C VAL A 342 -22.97 5.07 -14.23
N LEU A 343 -23.96 5.04 -13.34
CA LEU A 343 -25.31 5.47 -13.65
C LEU A 343 -25.38 6.95 -14.02
N LEU A 344 -24.67 7.81 -13.29
CA LEU A 344 -24.56 9.25 -13.60
C LEU A 344 -23.78 9.50 -14.90
N ALA A 345 -22.81 8.65 -15.25
CA ALA A 345 -22.11 8.74 -16.52
C ALA A 345 -22.99 8.31 -17.70
N ILE A 346 -23.99 7.44 -17.51
CA ILE A 346 -24.95 7.04 -18.54
C ILE A 346 -26.09 8.07 -18.64
N PHE A 347 -26.62 8.48 -17.49
CA PHE A 347 -27.75 9.40 -17.34
C PHE A 347 -27.32 10.70 -16.63
N PRO A 348 -26.51 11.55 -17.27
CA PRO A 348 -25.98 12.74 -16.62
C PRO A 348 -27.08 13.77 -16.34
N PRO A 349 -27.18 14.31 -15.12
CA PRO A 349 -28.11 15.40 -14.83
C PRO A 349 -27.72 16.70 -15.55
N HIS A 350 -26.42 16.92 -15.77
CA HIS A 350 -25.87 18.04 -16.54
C HIS A 350 -24.66 17.57 -17.36
N ASN A 351 -24.57 17.98 -18.63
CA ASN A 351 -23.52 17.52 -19.55
C ASN A 351 -22.11 17.97 -19.15
N ALA A 352 -21.96 19.04 -18.35
CA ALA A 352 -20.66 19.60 -17.96
C ALA A 352 -19.82 18.63 -17.10
N TRP A 353 -20.46 17.82 -16.26
CA TRP A 353 -19.77 16.98 -15.26
C TRP A 353 -19.36 15.62 -15.82
N ARG A 354 -19.91 15.27 -17.00
CA ARG A 354 -19.74 13.96 -17.63
C ARG A 354 -18.27 13.69 -18.01
N GLY A 355 -17.66 14.63 -18.75
CA GLY A 355 -16.23 14.58 -19.09
C GLY A 355 -15.32 14.93 -17.92
N GLN A 356 -15.64 15.99 -17.19
CA GLN A 356 -14.76 16.57 -16.18
C GLN A 356 -14.46 15.66 -14.99
N ALA A 357 -15.40 14.79 -14.60
CA ALA A 357 -15.24 13.95 -13.42
C ALA A 357 -15.84 12.56 -13.57
N LEU A 358 -17.06 12.42 -14.11
CA LEU A 358 -17.79 11.15 -14.04
C LEU A 358 -17.07 9.99 -14.74
N PHE A 359 -16.55 10.19 -15.96
CA PHE A 359 -15.76 9.12 -16.61
C PHE A 359 -14.48 8.80 -15.83
N ALA A 360 -13.80 9.80 -15.27
CA ALA A 360 -12.64 9.56 -14.42
C ALA A 360 -12.98 8.73 -13.16
N LEU A 361 -14.15 8.96 -12.54
CA LEU A 361 -14.62 8.16 -11.40
C LEU A 361 -15.03 6.73 -11.79
N VAL A 362 -15.50 6.52 -13.02
CA VAL A 362 -15.80 5.17 -13.53
C VAL A 362 -14.52 4.39 -13.77
N PHE A 363 -13.53 5.01 -14.40
CA PHE A 363 -12.28 4.37 -14.80
C PHE A 363 -11.22 4.29 -13.69
N GLY A 364 -11.24 5.21 -12.73
CA GLY A 364 -10.27 5.31 -11.63
C GLY A 364 -10.12 4.02 -10.81
N PRO A 365 -11.21 3.42 -10.30
CA PRO A 365 -11.14 2.16 -9.56
C PRO A 365 -10.47 1.03 -10.34
N LEU A 366 -10.70 0.93 -11.65
CA LEU A 366 -10.06 -0.10 -12.50
C LEU A 366 -8.54 0.09 -12.56
N GLY A 367 -8.08 1.33 -12.71
CA GLY A 367 -6.65 1.65 -12.68
C GLY A 367 -6.02 1.33 -11.33
N CYS A 368 -6.70 1.69 -10.24
CA CYS A 368 -6.23 1.42 -8.89
C CYS A 368 -6.13 -0.08 -8.59
N LEU A 369 -7.14 -0.87 -8.97
CA LEU A 369 -7.13 -2.32 -8.79
C LEU A 369 -6.01 -2.99 -9.59
N LEU A 370 -5.81 -2.57 -10.85
CA LEU A 370 -4.72 -3.07 -11.66
C LEU A 370 -3.37 -2.75 -11.03
N ARG A 371 -3.15 -1.51 -10.56
CA ARG A 371 -1.93 -1.15 -9.83
C ARG A 371 -1.72 -2.03 -8.60
N PHE A 372 -2.75 -2.22 -7.78
CA PHE A 372 -2.68 -3.05 -6.58
C PHE A 372 -2.19 -4.46 -6.91
N TYR A 373 -2.75 -5.11 -7.93
CA TYR A 373 -2.32 -6.44 -8.36
C TYR A 373 -0.92 -6.45 -8.98
N LEU A 374 -0.55 -5.42 -9.75
CA LEU A 374 0.81 -5.30 -10.29
C LEU A 374 1.84 -5.22 -9.15
N SER A 375 1.59 -4.39 -8.15
CA SER A 375 2.45 -4.29 -6.96
C SER A 375 2.51 -5.63 -6.22
N LEU A 376 1.34 -6.25 -5.97
CA LEU A 376 1.23 -7.53 -5.27
C LEU A 376 2.08 -8.64 -5.92
N TYR A 377 1.99 -8.78 -7.24
CA TYR A 377 2.60 -9.91 -7.96
C TYR A 377 4.02 -9.64 -8.48
N LEU A 378 4.42 -8.39 -8.68
CA LEU A 378 5.68 -8.05 -9.35
C LEU A 378 6.71 -7.37 -8.44
N ASN A 379 6.31 -6.59 -7.43
CA ASN A 379 7.29 -5.89 -6.58
C ASN A 379 8.19 -6.89 -5.81
N GLY A 380 7.59 -7.95 -5.26
CA GLY A 380 8.32 -9.00 -4.55
C GLY A 380 9.33 -9.79 -5.39
N LYS A 381 9.28 -9.70 -6.73
CA LYS A 381 10.21 -10.44 -7.62
C LYS A 381 11.63 -9.88 -7.59
N MET A 382 11.80 -8.59 -7.36
CA MET A 382 13.11 -7.93 -7.34
C MET A 382 13.20 -6.90 -6.21
N LYS A 383 13.83 -7.25 -5.09
CA LYS A 383 14.00 -6.34 -3.93
C LYS A 383 14.73 -5.03 -4.23
N THR A 384 15.51 -5.01 -5.30
CA THR A 384 16.32 -3.85 -5.72
C THR A 384 15.55 -2.92 -6.67
N PHE A 385 14.43 -3.38 -7.22
CA PHE A 385 13.69 -2.70 -8.28
C PHE A 385 12.21 -3.08 -8.21
N PRO A 386 11.35 -2.22 -7.62
CA PRO A 386 9.90 -2.44 -7.53
C PRO A 386 9.25 -2.54 -8.92
N LEU A 387 9.16 -3.76 -9.44
CA LEU A 387 8.79 -4.00 -10.83
C LEU A 387 7.32 -3.70 -11.11
N GLY A 388 6.44 -3.96 -10.14
CA GLY A 388 5.01 -3.67 -10.25
C GLY A 388 4.72 -2.18 -10.39
N THR A 389 5.29 -1.37 -9.50
CA THR A 389 5.17 0.11 -9.58
C THR A 389 5.77 0.65 -10.87
N PHE A 390 6.96 0.17 -11.27
CA PHE A 390 7.56 0.54 -12.56
C PHE A 390 6.65 0.20 -13.74
N THR A 391 6.14 -1.04 -13.81
CA THR A 391 5.26 -1.49 -14.89
C THR A 391 3.97 -0.69 -14.93
N ALA A 392 3.34 -0.45 -13.77
CA ALA A 392 2.13 0.36 -13.68
C ALA A 392 2.36 1.78 -14.21
N ASN A 393 3.43 2.44 -13.76
CA ASN A 393 3.79 3.80 -14.16
C ASN A 393 4.10 3.90 -15.65
N VAL A 394 4.92 3.00 -16.20
CA VAL A 394 5.27 3.01 -17.63
C VAL A 394 4.05 2.70 -18.50
N PHE A 395 3.30 1.64 -18.18
CA PHE A 395 2.14 1.22 -18.95
C PHE A 395 1.03 2.28 -18.96
N GLY A 396 0.69 2.83 -17.78
CA GLY A 396 -0.30 3.91 -17.69
C GLY A 396 0.14 5.21 -18.39
N THR A 397 1.45 5.50 -18.43
CA THR A 397 1.98 6.64 -19.19
C THR A 397 1.78 6.47 -20.70
N VAL A 398 2.01 5.27 -21.23
CA VAL A 398 1.78 4.97 -22.65
C VAL A 398 0.31 5.11 -23.02
N ILE A 399 -0.60 4.56 -22.21
CA ILE A 399 -2.05 4.68 -22.44
C ILE A 399 -2.50 6.13 -22.37
N LEU A 400 -1.96 6.92 -21.43
CA LEU A 400 -2.25 8.35 -21.33
C LEU A 400 -1.81 9.09 -22.60
N GLY A 401 -0.60 8.84 -23.11
CA GLY A 401 -0.13 9.44 -24.35
C GLY A 401 -1.00 9.10 -25.56
N MET A 402 -1.40 7.83 -25.70
CA MET A 402 -2.30 7.39 -26.78
C MET A 402 -3.68 8.06 -26.66
N SER A 403 -4.20 8.19 -25.44
CA SER A 403 -5.49 8.83 -25.18
C SER A 403 -5.44 10.32 -25.51
N TRP A 404 -4.33 10.98 -25.14
CA TRP A 404 -4.08 12.38 -25.44
C TRP A 404 -4.07 12.63 -26.95
N ASP A 405 -3.29 11.84 -27.70
CA ASP A 405 -3.19 12.00 -29.15
C ASP A 405 -4.55 11.82 -29.82
N LEU A 406 -5.29 10.77 -29.45
CA LEU A 406 -6.61 10.50 -30.02
C LEU A 406 -7.63 11.61 -29.67
N ALA A 407 -7.54 12.22 -28.49
CA ALA A 407 -8.39 13.33 -28.08
C ALA A 407 -8.07 14.64 -28.82
N HIS A 408 -6.84 14.78 -29.33
CA HIS A 408 -6.36 15.95 -30.08
C HIS A 408 -6.43 15.76 -31.60
N VAL A 409 -6.93 14.63 -32.08
CA VAL A 409 -7.36 14.43 -33.47
C VAL A 409 -8.88 14.66 -33.51
N PRO A 410 -9.42 15.37 -34.53
CA PRO A 410 -10.85 15.69 -34.61
C PRO A 410 -11.72 14.46 -34.99
N VAL A 411 -11.57 13.35 -34.27
CA VAL A 411 -12.27 12.08 -34.44
C VAL A 411 -13.00 11.72 -33.15
N GLY A 412 -14.15 11.04 -33.24
CA GLY A 412 -14.89 10.53 -32.07
C GLY A 412 -15.86 11.50 -31.39
N GLY A 413 -15.92 12.77 -31.80
CA GLY A 413 -16.87 13.75 -31.30
C GLY A 413 -16.72 14.06 -29.80
N VAL A 414 -17.71 14.77 -29.24
CA VAL A 414 -17.64 15.26 -27.85
C VAL A 414 -17.55 14.11 -26.85
N ILE A 415 -18.36 13.06 -27.02
CA ILE A 415 -18.39 11.92 -26.10
C ILE A 415 -17.07 11.14 -26.17
N GLY A 416 -16.50 10.93 -27.36
CA GLY A 416 -15.21 10.28 -27.51
C GLY A 416 -14.10 11.03 -26.77
N CYS A 417 -14.06 12.36 -26.92
CA CYS A 417 -13.15 13.24 -26.18
C CYS A 417 -13.32 13.09 -24.66
N GLN A 418 -14.56 13.13 -24.15
CA GLN A 418 -14.85 12.98 -22.73
C GLN A 418 -14.45 11.62 -22.15
N VAL A 419 -14.61 10.54 -22.92
CA VAL A 419 -14.17 9.19 -22.51
C VAL A 419 -12.65 9.12 -22.43
N LEU A 420 -11.94 9.73 -23.39
CA LEU A 420 -10.47 9.78 -23.38
C LEU A 420 -9.95 10.63 -22.22
N GLU A 421 -10.57 11.77 -21.93
CA GLU A 421 -10.27 12.57 -20.73
C GLU A 421 -10.46 11.75 -19.45
N GLY A 422 -11.55 10.99 -19.35
CA GLY A 422 -11.77 10.06 -18.24
C GLY A 422 -10.77 8.89 -18.17
N MET A 423 -10.24 8.43 -19.30
CA MET A 423 -9.16 7.44 -19.34
C MET A 423 -7.85 8.03 -18.82
N GLU A 424 -7.50 9.26 -19.22
CA GLU A 424 -6.31 9.98 -18.75
C GLU A 424 -6.39 10.25 -17.24
N ASP A 425 -7.45 10.93 -16.80
CA ASP A 425 -7.59 11.44 -15.43
C ASP A 425 -8.12 10.39 -14.45
N GLY A 426 -8.78 9.34 -14.95
CA GLY A 426 -9.27 8.21 -14.15
C GLY A 426 -8.31 7.04 -14.20
N PHE A 427 -8.36 6.24 -15.27
CA PHE A 427 -7.62 4.98 -15.36
C PHE A 427 -6.11 5.18 -15.22
N CYS A 428 -5.49 5.96 -16.10
CA CYS A 428 -4.05 6.20 -16.09
C CYS A 428 -3.61 6.94 -14.84
N GLY A 429 -4.42 7.91 -14.41
CA GLY A 429 -4.19 8.64 -13.17
C GLY A 429 -4.19 7.75 -11.92
N CYS A 430 -5.04 6.72 -11.83
CA CYS A 430 -5.08 5.80 -10.68
C CYS A 430 -4.15 4.59 -10.79
N LEU A 431 -3.86 4.18 -12.02
CA LEU A 431 -2.91 3.12 -12.34
C LEU A 431 -1.48 3.56 -12.03
N THR A 432 -1.15 4.81 -12.33
CA THR A 432 0.18 5.36 -12.07
C THR A 432 0.21 6.12 -10.75
N THR A 433 1.37 6.23 -10.12
CA THR A 433 1.49 6.86 -8.80
C THR A 433 2.87 7.46 -8.56
N ILE A 434 2.89 8.64 -7.92
CA ILE A 434 4.12 9.25 -7.41
C ILE A 434 4.32 8.91 -5.94
N SER A 435 3.27 8.90 -5.12
CA SER A 435 3.38 8.67 -3.67
C SER A 435 4.08 7.36 -3.33
N THR A 436 3.72 6.28 -4.03
CA THR A 436 4.37 4.98 -3.91
C THR A 436 5.82 5.03 -4.39
N TRP A 437 6.02 5.60 -5.57
CA TRP A 437 7.33 5.67 -6.21
C TRP A 437 8.35 6.44 -5.35
N VAL A 438 7.95 7.57 -4.76
CA VAL A 438 8.86 8.32 -3.85
C VAL A 438 9.07 7.63 -2.51
N ALA A 439 8.07 6.90 -2.00
CA ALA A 439 8.24 6.06 -0.81
C ALA A 439 9.28 4.98 -1.06
N GLU A 440 9.18 4.24 -2.17
CA GLU A 440 10.16 3.24 -2.61
C GLU A 440 11.55 3.84 -2.83
N LEU A 441 11.65 5.04 -3.42
CA LEU A 441 12.94 5.72 -3.58
C LEU A 441 13.60 6.05 -2.24
N SER A 442 12.82 6.36 -1.22
CA SER A 442 13.33 6.68 0.12
C SER A 442 13.82 5.44 0.89
N THR A 443 13.28 4.26 0.57
CA THR A 443 13.58 3.00 1.28
C THR A 443 14.66 2.17 0.58
N LEU A 444 14.79 2.28 -0.74
CA LEU A 444 15.82 1.59 -1.50
C LEU A 444 17.23 2.08 -1.17
N ARG A 445 18.22 1.17 -1.26
CA ARG A 445 19.63 1.54 -1.14
C ARG A 445 20.00 2.57 -2.21
N ARG A 446 20.82 3.56 -1.85
CA ARG A 446 21.20 4.71 -2.71
C ARG A 446 21.44 4.36 -4.18
N ARG A 447 22.27 3.35 -4.50
CA ARG A 447 22.54 2.94 -5.89
C ARG A 447 21.27 2.46 -6.61
N SER A 448 20.48 1.63 -5.94
CA SER A 448 19.22 1.08 -6.46
C SER A 448 18.18 2.16 -6.63
N ALA A 449 18.04 3.08 -5.67
CA ALA A 449 17.15 4.22 -5.75
C ALA A 449 17.47 5.12 -6.97
N TRP A 450 18.75 5.43 -7.20
CA TRP A 450 19.16 6.19 -8.40
C TRP A 450 18.81 5.46 -9.70
N ILE A 451 19.11 4.16 -9.80
CA ILE A 451 18.81 3.36 -11.00
C ILE A 451 17.29 3.30 -11.21
N TYR A 452 16.53 2.93 -10.18
CA TYR A 452 15.08 2.80 -10.23
C TYR A 452 14.40 4.12 -10.59
N GLY A 453 14.76 5.21 -9.92
CA GLY A 453 14.18 6.52 -10.15
C GLY A 453 14.48 7.05 -11.55
N THR A 454 15.76 7.01 -11.97
CA THR A 454 16.14 7.48 -13.31
C THR A 454 15.54 6.62 -14.41
N ALA A 455 15.54 5.28 -14.28
CA ALA A 455 14.93 4.39 -15.25
C ALA A 455 13.43 4.63 -15.39
N SER A 456 12.70 4.83 -14.27
CA SER A 456 11.27 5.09 -14.28
C SER A 456 10.92 6.34 -15.09
N VAL A 457 11.62 7.46 -14.84
CA VAL A 457 11.37 8.73 -15.54
C VAL A 457 11.86 8.66 -16.99
N ALA A 458 13.07 8.15 -17.23
CA ALA A 458 13.66 8.11 -18.57
C ALA A 458 12.88 7.20 -19.52
N THR A 459 12.52 5.97 -19.09
CA THR A 459 11.75 5.04 -19.92
C THR A 459 10.37 5.60 -20.22
N ALA A 460 9.67 6.14 -19.23
CA ALA A 460 8.35 6.72 -19.44
C ALA A 460 8.41 7.93 -20.38
N LEU A 461 9.40 8.82 -20.23
CA LEU A 461 9.57 9.98 -21.10
C LEU A 461 9.92 9.59 -22.54
N VAL A 462 10.83 8.62 -22.74
CA VAL A 462 11.18 8.13 -24.09
C VAL A 462 9.95 7.57 -24.80
N LEU A 463 9.15 6.75 -24.10
CA LEU A 463 7.92 6.22 -24.66
C LEU A 463 6.86 7.30 -24.90
N MET A 464 6.76 8.29 -24.00
CA MET A 464 5.86 9.43 -24.20
C MET A 464 6.24 10.24 -25.44
N ILE A 465 7.55 10.50 -25.64
CA ILE A 465 8.05 11.16 -26.85
C ILE A 465 7.74 10.33 -28.10
N ALA A 466 7.88 9.00 -28.04
CA ALA A 466 7.58 8.13 -29.18
C ALA A 466 6.09 8.15 -29.55
N VAL A 467 5.20 8.25 -28.57
CA VAL A 467 3.74 8.31 -28.79
C VAL A 467 3.33 9.73 -29.22
N MET A 468 3.41 10.69 -28.29
CA MET A 468 2.93 12.07 -28.47
C MET A 468 3.77 12.90 -29.46
N GLY A 469 5.07 12.61 -29.55
CA GLY A 469 5.97 13.37 -30.42
C GLY A 469 5.64 13.23 -31.90
N GLY A 470 5.16 12.04 -32.32
CA GLY A 470 4.76 11.78 -33.70
C GLY A 470 3.71 12.80 -34.16
N LEU A 471 2.57 12.84 -33.47
CA LEU A 471 1.48 13.76 -33.78
C LEU A 471 1.90 15.23 -33.60
N ARG A 472 2.65 15.54 -32.53
CA ARG A 472 3.09 16.90 -32.25
C ARG A 472 3.94 17.49 -33.39
N TRP A 473 4.88 16.72 -33.92
CA TRP A 473 5.84 17.22 -34.91
C TRP A 473 5.40 17.01 -36.36
N SER A 474 4.39 16.17 -36.63
CA SER A 474 3.77 16.07 -37.97
C SER A 474 2.68 17.12 -38.17
N ASP A 475 1.56 16.98 -37.45
CA ASP A 475 0.30 17.70 -37.72
C ASP A 475 0.00 18.74 -36.64
N GLY A 476 0.58 18.58 -35.46
CA GLY A 476 0.28 19.39 -34.29
C GLY A 476 -1.03 18.98 -33.61
N TYR A 477 -1.29 19.54 -32.42
CA TYR A 477 -2.49 19.23 -31.66
C TYR A 477 -3.67 20.12 -32.07
N SER A 478 -4.80 19.50 -32.43
CA SER A 478 -6.04 20.24 -32.67
C SER A 478 -6.67 20.69 -31.34
N LYS A 479 -7.62 21.63 -31.41
CA LYS A 479 -8.37 22.05 -30.20
C LYS A 479 -9.23 20.89 -29.69
N LEU A 480 -9.18 20.63 -28.40
CA LEU A 480 -10.07 19.65 -27.73
C LEU A 480 -11.54 20.05 -27.92
N LEU A 481 -12.37 19.06 -28.26
CA LEU A 481 -13.82 19.19 -28.44
C LEU A 481 -14.59 18.49 -27.31
N CYS A 482 -14.08 18.53 -26.07
CA CYS A 482 -14.64 17.77 -24.93
C CYS A 482 -15.87 18.44 -24.29
N THR A 483 -16.23 19.66 -24.69
CA THR A 483 -17.41 20.40 -24.21
C THR A 483 -18.43 20.59 -25.32
N VAL A 484 -19.71 20.38 -25.00
CA VAL A 484 -20.86 20.64 -25.88
C VAL A 484 -21.05 22.14 -26.06
#